data_AF-A3W153-F1
#
_entry.id   AF-A3W153-F1
#
_cell.length_a   1.000
_cell.length_b   1.000
_cell.length_c   1.000
_cell.angle_alpha   90.00
_cell.angle_beta   90.00
_cell.angle_gamma   90.00
#
_symmetry.space_group_name_H-M   'P 1'
#
loop_
_entity.id
_entity.type
_entity.pdbx_description
1 polymer ?
#
loop_
_entity_poly.entity_id
_entity_poly.type
_entity_poly.pdbx_seq_one_letter_code
_entity_poly.pdbx_strand_id
1 'polypeptide(L)' 'MDVSILVETTFDDGETRRRSIGRLRRPYDEFASPNLGLLLHDAKTLLRRLQEAIVQDHVGEAMEARRICEG' A
#
# COMPACT_ATOMS: atom_id res chain seq x y z
N MET A 1 18.22 6.57 6.67
CA MET A 1 17.04 5.85 7.20
C MET A 1 16.50 4.93 6.11
N ASP A 2 15.95 3.77 6.49
CA ASP A 2 15.38 2.80 5.56
C ASP A 2 14.03 2.29 6.09
N VAL A 3 12.94 2.68 5.43
CA VAL A 3 11.56 2.39 5.86
C VAL A 3 10.84 1.62 4.77
N SER A 4 10.28 0.47 5.10
CA SER A 4 9.38 -0.28 4.21
C SER A 4 7.93 -0.02 4.59
N ILE A 5 7.07 0.17 3.59
CA ILE A 5 5.66 0.47 3.78
C ILE A 5 4.85 -0.70 3.25
N LEU A 6 4.04 -1.28 4.14
CA LEU A 6 3.16 -2.39 3.85
C LEU A 6 1.71 -1.98 4.13
N VAL A 7 0.80 -2.51 3.33
CA VAL A 7 -0.65 -2.47 3.55
C VAL A 7 -1.08 -3.88 3.88
N GLU A 8 -1.88 -3.99 4.94
CA GLU A 8 -2.59 -5.20 5.31
C GLU A 8 -4.08 -4.92 5.11
N THR A 9 -4.72 -5.76 4.30
CA THR A 9 -6.16 -5.74 4.07
C THR A 9 -6.75 -6.96 4.78
N THR A 10 -7.76 -6.75 5.60
CA THR A 10 -8.58 -7.82 6.18
C THR A 10 -9.91 -7.82 5.45
N PHE A 11 -10.25 -8.94 4.84
CA PHE A 11 -11.49 -9.13 4.08
C PHE A 11 -12.64 -9.55 4.98
N ASP A 12 -13.87 -9.51 4.46
CA ASP A 12 -15.09 -9.84 5.21
C ASP A 12 -15.12 -11.32 5.66
N ASP A 13 -14.43 -12.20 4.95
CA ASP A 13 -14.26 -13.62 5.29
C ASP A 13 -13.17 -13.87 6.34
N GLY A 14 -12.48 -12.82 6.79
CA GLY A 14 -11.38 -12.89 7.73
C GLY A 14 -10.02 -13.22 7.11
N GLU A 15 -9.91 -13.42 5.78
CA GLU A 15 -8.62 -13.52 5.10
C GLU A 15 -7.86 -12.21 5.28
N THR A 16 -6.54 -12.32 5.45
CA THR A 16 -5.65 -11.15 5.47
C THR A 16 -4.67 -11.22 4.31
N ARG A 17 -4.47 -10.09 3.65
CA ARG A 17 -3.52 -9.97 2.55
C ARG A 17 -2.58 -8.80 2.81
N ARG A 18 -1.28 -9.11 2.83
CA ARG A 18 -0.21 -8.12 2.98
C ARG A 18 0.44 -7.83 1.64
N ARG A 19 0.64 -6.53 1.35
CA ARG A 19 1.35 -6.06 0.16
C ARG A 19 2.33 -4.96 0.53
N SER A 20 3.55 -5.05 0.00
CA SER A 20 4.48 -3.92 0.06
C SER A 20 4.09 -2.89 -0.99
N ILE A 21 3.86 -1.65 -0.57
CA ILE A 21 3.50 -0.54 -1.48
C ILE A 21 4.65 0.45 -1.66
N GLY A 22 5.74 0.33 -0.91
CA GLY A 22 6.87 1.22 -1.11
C GLY A 22 7.99 1.06 -0.11
N ARG A 23 9.08 1.77 -0.40
CA ARG A 23 10.24 1.87 0.47
C ARG A 23 10.78 3.28 0.38
N LEU A 24 11.07 3.87 1.54
CA LEU A 24 11.65 5.19 1.68
C LEU A 24 13.07 5.02 2.20
N ARG A 25 14.02 5.33 1.33
CA ARG A 25 15.44 5.33 1.68
C ARG A 25 16.00 6.70 1.33
N ARG A 26 16.42 7.44 2.36
CA ARG A 26 17.06 8.75 2.19
C ARG A 26 18.31 8.84 3.08
N PRO A 27 19.41 9.41 2.55
CA PRO A 27 20.63 9.65 3.31
C PRO A 27 20.39 10.75 4.37
N TYR A 28 21.21 10.74 5.42
CA TYR A 28 20.96 11.51 6.65
C TYR A 28 21.07 13.04 6.45
N ASP A 29 21.94 13.45 5.53
CA ASP A 29 22.15 14.83 5.08
C ASP A 29 20.90 15.44 4.43
N GLU A 30 20.07 14.65 3.74
CA GLU A 30 18.81 15.12 3.16
C GLU A 30 17.67 15.30 4.18
N PHE A 31 17.81 14.78 5.41
CA PHE A 31 16.82 14.88 6.48
C PHE A 31 16.97 16.13 7.38
N ALA A 32 17.97 16.98 7.14
CA ALA A 32 18.24 18.13 8.00
C ALA A 32 17.20 19.26 7.81
N SER A 33 16.21 19.29 8.73
CA SER A 33 15.54 20.48 9.30
C SER A 33 14.37 21.19 8.60
N PRO A 34 14.00 20.95 7.31
CA PRO A 34 12.59 21.09 6.90
C PRO A 34 12.02 19.83 6.21
N ASN A 35 12.86 18.83 5.95
CA ASN A 35 12.50 17.56 5.29
C ASN A 35 12.11 16.44 6.27
N LEU A 36 11.72 16.81 7.50
CA LEU A 36 11.21 15.89 8.50
C LEU A 36 9.81 15.40 8.08
N GLY A 37 9.78 14.31 7.31
CA GLY A 37 8.55 13.69 6.81
C GLY A 37 8.65 13.14 5.38
N LEU A 38 7.49 12.88 4.79
CA LEU A 38 7.39 12.51 3.37
C LEU A 38 7.57 13.74 2.51
N LEU A 39 8.43 13.66 1.50
CA LEU A 39 8.44 14.66 0.44
C LEU A 39 7.12 14.58 -0.31
N LEU A 40 6.65 15.70 -0.87
CA LEU A 40 5.37 15.73 -1.60
C LEU A 40 5.32 14.68 -2.71
N HIS A 41 6.44 14.41 -3.39
CA HIS A 41 6.52 13.38 -4.41
C HIS A 41 6.39 11.97 -3.83
N ASP A 42 7.02 11.70 -2.68
CA ASP A 42 6.92 10.42 -1.96
C ASP A 42 5.46 10.20 -1.52
N ALA A 43 4.85 11.22 -0.91
CA ALA A 43 3.48 11.16 -0.43
C ALA A 43 2.47 10.89 -1.56
N LYS A 44 2.59 11.60 -2.69
CA LYS A 44 1.74 11.37 -3.88
C LYS A 44 1.93 9.96 -4.43
N THR A 45 3.17 9.48 -4.49
CA THR A 45 3.48 8.14 -4.99
C THR A 45 2.90 7.06 -4.09
N LEU A 46 3.04 7.21 -2.77
CA LEU A 46 2.49 6.28 -1.80
C LEU A 46 0.97 6.27 -1.81
N LEU A 47 0.33 7.44 -1.92
CA LEU A 47 -1.13 7.55 -2.00
C LEU A 47 -1.66 6.84 -3.24
N ARG A 48 -1.02 7.04 -4.40
CA ARG A 48 -1.41 6.34 -5.63
C ARG A 48 -1.30 4.82 -5.47
N ARG A 49 -0.19 4.33 -4.94
CA ARG A 49 0.03 2.88 -4.75
C ARG A 49 -0.92 2.27 -3.72
N LEU A 50 -1.28 3.02 -2.69
CA LEU A 50 -2.31 2.62 -1.74
C LEU A 50 -3.67 2.47 -2.44
N GLN A 51 -4.07 3.45 -3.26
CA GLN A 51 -5.31 3.38 -4.04
C GLN A 51 -5.31 2.19 -5.01
N GLU A 52 -4.18 1.94 -5.71
CA GLU A 52 -4.00 0.78 -6.57
C GLU A 52 -4.17 -0.54 -5.78
N ALA A 53 -3.56 -0.64 -4.59
CA ALA A 53 -3.68 -1.83 -3.75
C ALA A 53 -5.12 -2.08 -3.30
N ILE A 54 -5.85 -1.05 -2.88
CA ILE A 54 -7.26 -1.14 -2.49
C ILE A 54 -8.12 -1.62 -3.67
N VAL A 55 -7.95 -1.01 -4.84
CA VAL A 55 -8.71 -1.41 -6.04
C VAL A 55 -8.42 -2.86 -6.43
N GLN A 56 -7.15 -3.27 -6.36
CA GLN A 56 -6.77 -4.66 -6.65
C GLN A 56 -7.36 -5.65 -5.65
N ASP A 57 -7.43 -5.30 -4.37
CA ASP A 57 -8.03 -6.15 -3.34
C ASP A 57 -9.54 -6.29 -3.55
N HIS A 58 -10.27 -5.19 -3.78
CA HIS A 58 -11.71 -5.25 -4.08
C HIS A 58 -12.02 -6.03 -5.36
N VAL A 59 -11.25 -5.82 -6.44
CA VAL A 59 -11.46 -6.58 -7.69
C VAL A 59 -11.14 -8.06 -7.49
N GLY A 60 -10.10 -8.39 -6.74
CA GLY A 60 -9.76 -9.77 -6.39
C GLY A 60 -10.91 -10.46 -5.66
N GLU A 61 -11.40 -9.83 -4.59
CA GLU A 61 -12.53 -10.32 -3.79
C GLU A 61 -13.81 -10.51 -4.64
N ALA A 62 -14.15 -9.52 -5.47
CA ALA A 62 -15.32 -9.62 -6.35
C ALA A 62 -15.19 -10.77 -7.37
N MET A 63 -14.00 -11.03 -7.91
CA MET A 63 -13.76 -12.11 -8.86
C MET A 63 -13.80 -13.49 -8.19
N GLU A 64 -13.25 -13.61 -6.98
CA GLU A 64 -13.31 -14.84 -6.18
C GLU A 64 -14.74 -15.16 -5.76
N ALA A 65 -15.49 -14.17 -5.27
CA ALA A 65 -16.91 -14.31 -4.95
C ALA A 65 -17.74 -14.76 -6.16
N ARG A 66 -17.49 -14.19 -7.35
CA ARG A 66 -18.17 -14.61 -8.59
C ARG A 66 -17.88 -16.07 -8.95
N ARG A 67 -16.63 -16.53 -8.81
CA ARG A 67 -16.28 -17.93 -9.09
C ARG A 67 -17.02 -18.90 -8.15
N ILE A 68 -17.22 -18.52 -6.89
CA ILE A 68 -17.94 -19.35 -5.91
C ILE A 68 -19.43 -19.43 -6.26
N CYS A 69 -20.04 -18.33 -6.72
CA CYS A 69 -21.48 -18.30 -7.04
C CYS A 69 -21.86 -18.95 -8.38
N GLU A 70 -20.91 -19.12 -9.31
CA GLU A 70 -21.13 -19.75 -10.62
C GLU A 70 -20.78 -21.26 -10.65
N GLY A 71 -20.36 -21.85 -9.51
CA GLY A 71 -20.08 -23.28 -9.35
C GLY A 71 -21.19 -24.02 -8.62
#